data_AF-A0A8J8G3P1-F1
#
_entry.id   AF-A0A8J8G3P1-F1
#
_cell.length_a   1.000
_cell.length_b   1.000
_cell.length_c   1.000
_cell.angle_alpha   90.00
_cell.angle_beta   90.00
_cell.angle_gamma   90.00
#
_symmetry.space_group_name_H-M   'P 1'
#
loop_
_entity.id
_entity.type
_entity.pdbx_description
1 polymer ?
#
loop_
_entity_poly.entity_id
_entity_poly.type
_entity_poly.pdbx_seq_one_letter_code
_entity_poly.pdbx_strand_id
1 'polypeptide(L)'
;MAMLRELQRINELVAESISENNIETNLQSVEAFKTKFFESNFFSEKLTKEIFVEVTKDETLEITGCGIVNILVKQNSNLLINIQNKSTTLIRVIVEKNIKLNISEITNNKDIYKYLQIYCKENSQINFGQFILSSRVNYVKTYLEENTKYELKSGYFTNNEENFIRDEVSHLKGNSESNQKLNGASINGGKVLCDGVINIKPHAENSTGHLNISGLILDKESKIWSEPILEVENNIVSCSHGCSISQISDDIAFYMMSRGISKEQVIELVVQGYFELPLSLVKSNTQKQEIEKYLKFEL
;
A
#
# COMPACT_ATOMS: atom_id res chain seq x y z
N MET A 1 30.21 -1.16 -3.27
CA MET A 1 30.66 0.10 -3.89
C MET A 1 29.70 0.61 -4.96
N ALA A 2 29.22 -0.20 -5.92
CA ALA A 2 28.22 0.24 -6.92
C ALA A 2 26.84 0.55 -6.30
N MET A 3 26.34 -0.33 -5.41
CA MET A 3 25.05 -0.15 -4.71
C MET A 3 25.00 1.07 -3.77
N LEU A 4 26.15 1.45 -3.18
CA LEU A 4 26.24 2.63 -2.31
C LEU A 4 26.17 3.93 -3.11
N ARG A 5 26.71 3.93 -4.34
CA ARG A 5 26.61 5.05 -5.29
C ARG A 5 25.20 5.20 -5.84
N GLU A 6 24.49 4.08 -6.01
CA GLU A 6 23.09 4.08 -6.45
C GLU A 6 22.15 4.60 -5.35
N LEU A 7 22.41 4.26 -4.09
CA LEU A 7 21.73 4.83 -2.92
C LEU A 7 21.99 6.32 -2.71
N GLN A 8 23.24 6.78 -2.91
CA GLN A 8 23.57 8.22 -2.86
C GLN A 8 22.90 8.99 -4.01
N ARG A 9 22.91 8.43 -5.23
CA ARG A 9 22.24 9.03 -6.39
C ARG A 9 20.72 9.11 -6.21
N ILE A 10 20.08 8.12 -5.59
CA ILE A 10 18.63 8.14 -5.30
C ILE A 10 18.32 9.21 -4.23
N ASN A 11 19.18 9.39 -3.23
CA ASN A 11 19.00 10.44 -2.21
C ASN A 11 19.18 11.87 -2.78
N GLU A 12 20.11 12.07 -3.71
CA GLU A 12 20.31 13.35 -4.40
C GLU A 12 19.12 13.71 -5.31
N LEU A 13 18.57 12.74 -6.04
CA LEU A 13 17.38 12.94 -6.89
C LEU A 13 16.11 13.30 -6.10
N VAL A 14 16.00 12.82 -4.85
CA VAL A 14 14.90 13.18 -3.95
C VAL A 14 15.05 14.61 -3.44
N ALA A 15 16.28 15.09 -3.21
CA ALA A 15 16.55 16.46 -2.75
C ALA A 15 16.32 17.51 -3.84
N GLU A 16 16.67 17.24 -5.10
CA GLU A 16 16.48 18.18 -6.22
C GLU A 16 14.99 18.43 -6.53
N SER A 17 14.13 17.41 -6.43
CA SER A 17 12.68 17.50 -6.68
C SER A 17 11.91 18.42 -5.71
N ILE A 18 12.51 18.76 -4.56
CA ILE A 18 11.92 19.61 -3.51
C ILE A 18 12.20 21.11 -3.78
N SER A 19 13.18 21.42 -4.63
CA SER A 19 13.62 22.81 -4.85
C SER A 19 12.86 23.57 -5.94
N GLU A 20 12.04 22.89 -6.74
CA GLU A 20 11.33 23.48 -7.88
C GLU A 20 9.81 23.28 -7.75
N ASN A 21 9.13 24.17 -7.01
CA ASN A 21 7.87 24.82 -7.44
C ASN A 21 7.20 25.58 -6.29
N ASN A 22 7.07 26.90 -6.47
CA ASN A 22 6.28 27.81 -5.65
C ASN A 22 4.78 27.57 -5.86
N ILE A 23 4.10 26.94 -4.90
CA ILE A 23 2.63 27.00 -4.78
C ILE A 23 2.27 27.21 -3.29
N GLU A 24 2.01 28.47 -2.94
CA GLU A 24 1.39 28.85 -1.67
C GLU A 24 -0.07 28.37 -1.65
N THR A 25 -0.38 27.39 -0.79
CA THR A 25 -1.34 27.50 0.32
C THR A 25 -1.62 26.11 0.93
N ASN A 26 -1.50 26.01 2.25
CA ASN A 26 -1.75 24.84 3.12
C ASN A 26 -0.72 23.68 3.17
N LEU A 27 0.53 23.90 2.74
CA LEU A 27 1.66 22.98 2.94
C LEU A 27 2.08 22.77 4.41
N GLN A 28 1.61 23.58 5.37
CA GLN A 28 2.12 23.55 6.75
C GLN A 28 1.81 22.26 7.54
N SER A 29 0.84 21.43 7.13
CA SER A 29 0.57 20.14 7.79
C SER A 29 1.31 18.96 7.16
N VAL A 30 1.54 18.99 5.84
CA VAL A 30 2.22 17.90 5.12
C VAL A 30 3.73 18.04 5.19
N GLU A 31 4.29 19.26 5.14
CA GLU A 31 5.70 19.48 5.46
C GLU A 31 5.98 19.29 6.94
N ALA A 32 5.13 19.76 7.87
CA ALA A 32 5.33 19.44 9.27
C ALA A 32 5.23 17.93 9.55
N PHE A 33 4.40 17.19 8.80
CA PHE A 33 4.37 15.74 8.85
C PHE A 33 5.63 15.12 8.25
N LYS A 34 6.06 15.47 7.02
CA LYS A 34 7.29 14.94 6.40
C LYS A 34 8.55 15.30 7.20
N THR A 35 8.66 16.56 7.63
CA THR A 35 9.75 17.08 8.44
C THR A 35 9.74 16.45 9.83
N LYS A 36 8.62 16.34 10.55
CA LYS A 36 8.58 15.51 11.77
C LYS A 36 8.80 14.03 11.48
N PHE A 37 8.32 13.46 10.37
CA PHE A 37 8.44 12.04 10.01
C PHE A 37 9.89 11.64 9.73
N PHE A 38 10.69 12.54 9.15
CA PHE A 38 12.13 12.35 8.96
C PHE A 38 12.97 12.85 10.16
N GLU A 39 12.60 13.95 10.83
CA GLU A 39 13.32 14.51 11.99
C GLU A 39 13.02 13.78 13.30
N SER A 40 11.84 13.18 13.47
CA SER A 40 11.48 12.36 14.64
C SER A 40 12.02 10.95 14.48
N ASN A 41 13.35 10.82 14.37
CA ASN A 41 14.10 9.61 14.74
C ASN A 41 13.54 8.26 14.23
N PHE A 42 12.89 8.19 13.06
CA PHE A 42 12.35 6.92 12.55
C PHE A 42 13.45 5.96 12.08
N PHE A 43 14.63 6.51 11.80
CA PHE A 43 15.88 5.78 11.59
C PHE A 43 16.86 5.98 12.75
N SER A 44 16.40 6.04 14.01
CA SER A 44 17.34 5.98 15.14
C SER A 44 18.18 4.71 15.00
N GLU A 45 19.49 4.87 14.79
CA GLU A 45 20.69 4.02 14.84
C GLU A 45 20.63 2.49 15.19
N LYS A 46 19.48 1.82 15.21
CA LYS A 46 19.28 0.46 15.70
C LYS A 46 18.32 -0.38 14.82
N LEU A 47 18.44 -0.28 13.50
CA LEU A 47 18.10 -1.42 12.63
C LEU A 47 19.24 -2.45 12.76
N THR A 48 19.24 -3.23 13.85
CA THR A 48 20.39 -4.09 14.21
C THR A 48 20.40 -5.44 13.50
N LYS A 49 19.32 -5.83 12.81
CA LYS A 49 19.17 -7.15 12.19
C LYS A 49 18.77 -7.01 10.72
N GLU A 50 19.67 -7.42 9.84
CA GLU A 50 19.40 -7.62 8.42
C GLU A 50 19.18 -9.12 8.17
N ILE A 51 18.09 -9.46 7.48
CA ILE A 51 17.70 -10.82 7.15
C ILE A 51 17.69 -10.94 5.63
N PHE A 52 18.24 -12.03 5.11
CA PHE A 52 18.19 -12.37 3.69
C PHE A 52 17.39 -13.65 3.50
N VAL A 53 16.42 -13.60 2.59
CA VAL A 53 15.57 -14.71 2.23
C VAL A 53 15.64 -14.90 0.72
N GLU A 54 15.89 -16.13 0.28
CA GLU A 54 15.82 -16.50 -1.12
C GLU A 54 14.57 -17.36 -1.37
N VAL A 55 13.68 -16.87 -2.23
CA VAL A 55 12.41 -17.51 -2.56
C VAL A 55 12.57 -18.26 -3.88
N THR A 56 12.69 -19.59 -3.78
CA THR A 56 12.77 -20.53 -4.91
C THR A 56 11.52 -21.38 -5.09
N LYS A 57 10.56 -21.26 -4.16
CA LYS A 57 9.26 -21.92 -4.12
C LYS A 57 8.31 -21.06 -3.29
N ASP A 58 7.06 -21.48 -3.15
CA ASP A 58 6.10 -20.82 -2.26
C ASP A 58 6.65 -20.72 -0.83
N GLU A 59 6.59 -19.52 -0.25
CA GLU A 59 7.23 -19.19 1.03
C GLU A 59 6.29 -18.32 1.88
N THR A 60 6.34 -18.50 3.20
CA THR A 60 5.60 -17.69 4.17
C THR A 60 6.57 -17.05 5.15
N LEU A 61 6.48 -15.74 5.31
CA LEU A 61 7.36 -14.96 6.17
C LEU A 61 6.56 -14.31 7.28
N GLU A 62 6.88 -14.69 8.51
CA GLU A 62 6.43 -14.03 9.74
C GLU A 62 7.48 -13.00 10.15
N ILE A 63 7.13 -11.72 10.00
CA ILE A 63 8.05 -10.61 10.28
C ILE A 63 7.62 -9.95 11.60
N THR A 64 8.53 -9.92 12.56
CA THR A 64 8.32 -9.29 13.87
C THR A 64 9.55 -8.48 14.29
N GLY A 65 9.32 -7.34 14.95
CA GLY A 65 10.37 -6.49 15.53
C GLY A 65 10.94 -5.43 14.60
N CYS A 66 12.14 -4.94 14.89
CA CYS A 66 12.80 -3.88 14.13
C CYS A 66 13.92 -4.44 13.25
N GLY A 67 13.88 -4.25 11.93
CA GLY A 67 14.92 -4.79 11.04
C GLY A 67 14.73 -4.53 9.55
N ILE A 68 15.73 -4.97 8.77
CA ILE A 68 15.71 -4.96 7.31
C ILE A 68 15.52 -6.41 6.84
N VAL A 69 14.57 -6.65 5.95
CA VAL A 69 14.33 -7.97 5.34
C VAL A 69 14.51 -7.84 3.84
N ASN A 70 15.56 -8.46 3.30
CA ASN A 70 15.79 -8.53 1.87
C ASN A 70 15.33 -9.90 1.36
N ILE A 71 14.45 -9.89 0.37
CA ILE A 71 13.80 -11.07 -0.20
C ILE A 71 14.16 -11.09 -1.68
N LEU A 72 14.89 -12.12 -2.12
CA LEU A 72 15.24 -12.34 -3.52
C LEU A 72 14.37 -13.46 -4.08
N VAL A 73 13.53 -13.15 -5.06
CA VAL A 73 12.63 -14.11 -5.71
C VAL A 73 13.26 -14.55 -7.02
N LYS A 74 13.59 -15.84 -7.13
CA LYS A 74 14.27 -16.44 -8.29
C LYS A 74 13.39 -17.35 -9.15
N GLN A 75 12.20 -17.70 -8.68
CA GLN A 75 11.25 -18.52 -9.42
C GLN A 75 9.81 -18.06 -9.17
N ASN A 76 8.93 -18.48 -10.08
CA ASN A 76 7.49 -18.28 -9.93
C ASN A 76 7.02 -18.85 -8.59
N SER A 77 6.36 -18.02 -7.80
CA SER A 77 6.03 -18.38 -6.41
C SER A 77 4.86 -17.56 -5.88
N ASN A 78 4.28 -18.06 -4.80
CA ASN A 78 3.40 -17.31 -3.91
C ASN A 78 4.19 -16.97 -2.64
N LEU A 79 4.24 -15.68 -2.30
CA LEU A 79 4.89 -15.16 -1.10
C LEU A 79 3.84 -14.62 -0.15
N LEU A 80 3.73 -15.23 1.02
CA LEU A 80 2.88 -14.73 2.10
C LEU A 80 3.75 -13.92 3.07
N ILE A 81 3.34 -12.70 3.39
CA ILE A 81 4.03 -11.84 4.36
C ILE A 81 3.05 -11.49 5.46
N ASN A 82 3.35 -11.89 6.68
CA ASN A 82 2.57 -11.57 7.86
C ASN A 82 3.42 -10.69 8.77
N ILE A 83 2.93 -9.48 9.04
CA ILE A 83 3.56 -8.57 9.99
C ILE A 83 2.60 -8.41 11.18
N GLN A 84 2.97 -9.08 12.26
CA GLN A 84 2.22 -9.07 13.50
C GLN A 84 3.08 -8.45 14.61
N ASN A 85 2.42 -7.97 15.67
CA ASN A 85 3.06 -7.25 16.77
C ASN A 85 3.72 -5.93 16.37
N LYS A 86 4.16 -5.18 17.38
CA LYS A 86 4.92 -3.93 17.19
C LYS A 86 6.19 -4.18 16.38
N SER A 87 6.31 -3.51 15.23
CA SER A 87 7.40 -3.74 14.28
C SER A 87 7.78 -2.46 13.53
N THR A 88 9.07 -2.25 13.27
CA THR A 88 9.60 -1.18 12.42
C THR A 88 10.48 -1.80 11.35
N THR A 89 9.96 -1.92 10.12
CA THR A 89 10.58 -2.79 9.11
C THR A 89 10.77 -2.11 7.78
N LEU A 90 11.95 -2.33 7.19
CA LEU A 90 12.20 -2.10 5.78
C LEU A 90 12.26 -3.46 5.09
N ILE A 91 11.32 -3.71 4.20
CA ILE A 91 11.28 -4.95 3.43
C ILE A 91 11.66 -4.60 1.99
N ARG A 92 12.59 -5.34 1.41
CA ARG A 92 12.97 -5.21 0.00
C ARG A 92 12.70 -6.52 -0.69
N VAL A 93 11.76 -6.54 -1.63
CA VAL A 93 11.49 -7.67 -2.49
C VAL A 93 12.11 -7.40 -3.85
N ILE A 94 13.02 -8.25 -4.29
CA ILE A 94 13.66 -8.19 -5.61
C ILE A 94 13.14 -9.37 -6.41
N VAL A 95 12.43 -9.09 -7.49
CA VAL A 95 11.86 -10.09 -8.39
C VAL A 95 12.74 -10.17 -9.62
N GLU A 96 13.39 -11.31 -9.87
CA GLU A 96 14.21 -11.51 -11.07
C GLU A 96 13.39 -11.54 -12.37
N LYS A 97 14.09 -11.51 -13.50
CA LYS A 97 13.48 -11.41 -14.84
C LYS A 97 12.57 -12.61 -15.13
N ASN A 98 11.49 -12.38 -15.87
CA ASN A 98 10.54 -13.41 -16.33
C ASN A 98 9.82 -14.17 -15.20
N ILE A 99 9.76 -13.61 -13.99
CA ILE A 99 9.10 -14.24 -12.84
C ILE A 99 7.66 -13.75 -12.70
N LYS A 100 6.78 -14.68 -12.38
CA LYS A 100 5.43 -14.42 -11.88
C LYS A 100 5.37 -14.59 -10.37
N LEU A 101 5.11 -13.52 -9.64
CA LEU A 101 5.02 -13.53 -8.19
C LEU A 101 3.61 -13.14 -7.74
N ASN A 102 3.04 -13.91 -6.81
CA ASN A 102 1.85 -13.47 -6.10
C ASN A 102 2.24 -13.17 -4.66
N ILE A 103 2.04 -11.93 -4.22
CA ILE A 103 2.31 -11.51 -2.85
C ILE A 103 0.96 -11.38 -2.14
N SER A 104 0.87 -11.91 -0.91
CA SER A 104 -0.28 -11.68 -0.03
C SER A 104 0.22 -11.23 1.33
N GLU A 105 -0.01 -9.95 1.65
CA GLU A 105 0.46 -9.32 2.88
C GLU A 105 -0.69 -9.03 3.85
N ILE A 106 -0.49 -9.36 5.13
CA ILE A 106 -1.33 -8.84 6.22
C ILE A 106 -0.46 -8.06 7.21
N THR A 107 -0.94 -6.88 7.62
CA THR A 107 -0.43 -6.15 8.80
C THR A 107 -1.50 -5.98 9.86
N ASN A 108 -1.21 -6.38 11.09
CA ASN A 108 -2.18 -6.40 12.18
C ASN A 108 -1.59 -5.97 13.53
N ASN A 109 -1.22 -4.69 13.65
CA ASN A 109 -0.88 -4.05 14.92
C ASN A 109 -0.71 -2.53 14.73
N LYS A 110 -1.32 -1.73 15.60
CA LYS A 110 -1.28 -0.26 15.55
C LYS A 110 0.12 0.35 15.64
N ASP A 111 1.09 -0.36 16.19
CA ASP A 111 2.47 0.08 16.33
C ASP A 111 3.39 -0.48 15.22
N ILE A 112 2.82 -0.90 14.08
CA ILE A 112 3.57 -1.25 12.87
C ILE A 112 3.92 0.00 12.06
N TYR A 113 5.19 0.07 11.69
CA TYR A 113 5.73 1.01 10.73
C TYR A 113 6.49 0.24 9.67
N LYS A 114 5.92 0.17 8.48
CA LYS A 114 6.42 -0.64 7.38
C LYS A 114 6.79 0.25 6.20
N TYR A 115 7.98 0.05 5.68
CA TYR A 115 8.35 0.49 4.34
C TYR A 115 8.71 -0.74 3.49
N LEU A 116 7.87 -1.05 2.51
CA LEU A 116 8.08 -2.13 1.56
C LEU A 116 8.54 -1.56 0.22
N GLN A 117 9.64 -2.07 -0.30
CA GLN A 117 10.13 -1.76 -1.63
C GLN A 117 10.06 -3.02 -2.50
N ILE A 118 9.45 -2.93 -3.67
CA ILE A 118 9.35 -4.05 -4.62
C ILE A 118 10.08 -3.65 -5.91
N TYR A 119 11.12 -4.38 -6.28
CA TYR A 119 11.89 -4.17 -7.51
C TYR A 119 11.55 -5.26 -8.51
N CYS A 120 10.78 -4.91 -9.53
CA CYS A 120 10.30 -5.82 -10.56
C CYS A 120 11.23 -5.77 -11.77
N LYS A 121 12.02 -6.82 -12.02
CA LYS A 121 12.89 -6.91 -13.20
C LYS A 121 12.10 -7.24 -14.47
N GLU A 122 12.74 -7.04 -15.61
CA GLU A 122 12.12 -7.15 -16.94
C GLU A 122 11.25 -8.39 -17.12
N ASN A 123 10.11 -8.23 -17.81
CA ASN A 123 9.14 -9.29 -18.10
C ASN A 123 8.52 -9.98 -16.86
N SER A 124 8.66 -9.40 -15.66
CA SER A 124 8.03 -9.95 -14.45
C SER A 124 6.55 -9.54 -14.35
N GLN A 125 5.76 -10.38 -13.69
CA GLN A 125 4.34 -10.18 -13.43
C GLN A 125 4.06 -10.33 -11.95
N ILE A 126 3.57 -9.28 -11.30
CA ILE A 126 3.35 -9.24 -9.86
C ILE A 126 1.86 -9.01 -9.59
N ASN A 127 1.25 -9.92 -8.83
CA ASN A 127 -0.08 -9.73 -8.25
C ASN A 127 0.10 -9.53 -6.74
N PHE A 128 -0.27 -8.37 -6.22
CA PHE A 128 -0.12 -8.04 -4.82
C PHE A 128 -1.50 -7.87 -4.17
N GLY A 129 -1.87 -8.81 -3.30
CA GLY A 129 -2.95 -8.65 -2.34
C GLY A 129 -2.40 -8.10 -1.03
N GLN A 130 -2.92 -6.97 -0.58
CA GLN A 130 -2.50 -6.36 0.69
C GLN A 130 -3.72 -6.15 1.59
N PHE A 131 -3.61 -6.51 2.86
CA PHE A 131 -4.60 -6.18 3.88
C PHE A 131 -3.97 -5.54 5.11
N ILE A 132 -4.35 -4.29 5.34
CA ILE A 132 -3.90 -3.46 6.44
C ILE A 132 -5.03 -3.44 7.47
N LEU A 133 -5.04 -4.43 8.36
CA LEU A 133 -6.04 -4.51 9.43
C LEU A 133 -5.78 -3.42 10.48
N SER A 134 -4.51 -3.22 10.84
CA SER A 134 -4.05 -2.12 11.69
C SER A 134 -2.55 -1.88 11.48
N SER A 135 -2.16 -0.60 11.36
CA SER A 135 -0.77 -0.15 11.28
C SER A 135 -0.69 1.37 11.44
N ARG A 136 0.35 1.90 12.10
CA ARG A 136 0.59 3.35 12.12
C ARG A 136 1.00 3.87 10.74
N VAL A 137 1.96 3.19 10.11
CA VAL A 137 2.52 3.57 8.81
C VAL A 137 2.65 2.35 7.94
N ASN A 138 2.08 2.43 6.75
CA ASN A 138 2.22 1.42 5.70
C ASN A 138 2.58 2.12 4.39
N TYR A 139 3.87 2.08 4.04
CA TYR A 139 4.36 2.65 2.80
C TYR A 139 4.87 1.54 1.89
N VAL A 140 4.33 1.44 0.68
CA VAL A 140 4.79 0.56 -0.39
C VAL A 140 5.32 1.40 -1.54
N LYS A 141 6.50 1.06 -2.04
CA LYS A 141 7.07 1.64 -3.27
C LYS A 141 7.52 0.54 -4.21
N THR A 142 6.94 0.52 -5.40
CA THR A 142 7.20 -0.49 -6.44
C THR A 142 7.90 0.14 -7.63
N TYR A 143 8.93 -0.53 -8.12
CA TYR A 143 9.75 -0.11 -9.26
C TYR A 143 9.58 -1.10 -10.41
N LEU A 144 9.17 -0.58 -11.56
CA LEU A 144 8.82 -1.37 -12.73
C LEU A 144 9.85 -1.18 -13.84
N GLU A 145 10.54 -2.26 -14.19
CA GLU A 145 11.42 -2.33 -15.36
C GLU A 145 10.60 -2.65 -16.62
N GLU A 146 11.28 -2.91 -17.75
CA GLU A 146 10.62 -3.04 -19.05
C GLU A 146 9.68 -4.26 -19.11
N ASN A 147 8.54 -4.12 -19.78
CA ASN A 147 7.57 -5.20 -19.99
C ASN A 147 7.04 -5.83 -18.69
N THR A 148 7.07 -5.09 -17.58
CA THR A 148 6.56 -5.56 -16.28
C THR A 148 5.07 -5.29 -16.12
N LYS A 149 4.37 -6.18 -15.43
CA LYS A 149 2.95 -6.01 -15.09
C LYS A 149 2.78 -6.06 -13.58
N TYR A 150 2.07 -5.09 -13.01
CA TYR A 150 1.80 -4.99 -11.59
C TYR A 150 0.31 -4.76 -11.32
N GLU A 151 -0.31 -5.66 -10.58
CA GLU A 151 -1.67 -5.49 -10.07
C GLU A 151 -1.64 -5.46 -8.56
N LEU A 152 -2.14 -4.38 -7.96
CA LEU A 152 -2.35 -4.25 -6.52
C LEU A 152 -3.85 -4.19 -6.23
N LYS A 153 -4.29 -5.02 -5.27
CA LYS A 153 -5.56 -4.83 -4.58
C LYS A 153 -5.28 -4.76 -3.08
N SER A 154 -5.43 -3.57 -2.53
CA SER A 154 -5.20 -3.27 -1.12
C SER A 154 -6.52 -3.02 -0.40
N GLY A 155 -6.68 -3.67 0.75
CA GLY A 155 -7.73 -3.45 1.73
C GLY A 155 -7.13 -2.76 2.95
N TYR A 156 -7.72 -1.68 3.45
CA TYR A 156 -7.32 -1.10 4.73
C TYR A 156 -8.51 -0.83 5.64
N PHE A 157 -8.34 -1.08 6.94
CA PHE A 157 -9.31 -0.77 7.96
C PHE A 157 -8.69 0.16 9.00
N THR A 158 -9.47 1.06 9.57
CA THR A 158 -9.00 1.99 10.62
C THR A 158 -10.07 2.09 11.68
N ASN A 159 -9.75 1.67 12.90
CA ASN A 159 -10.66 1.69 14.04
C ASN A 159 -10.01 2.43 15.21
N ASN A 160 -10.53 3.61 15.57
CA ASN A 160 -10.03 4.40 16.70
C ASN A 160 -8.49 4.60 16.68
N GLU A 161 -7.95 4.75 15.48
CA GLU A 161 -6.52 4.84 15.20
C GLU A 161 -6.24 5.99 14.22
N GLU A 162 -4.97 6.39 14.13
CA GLU A 162 -4.51 7.36 13.13
C GLU A 162 -3.43 6.70 12.26
N ASN A 163 -3.72 6.53 10.98
CA ASN A 163 -2.94 5.70 10.06
C ASN A 163 -2.46 6.51 8.85
N PHE A 164 -1.24 6.22 8.38
CA PHE A 164 -0.73 6.71 7.10
C PHE A 164 -0.47 5.53 6.16
N ILE A 165 -1.14 5.54 5.02
CA ILE A 165 -1.05 4.51 4.00
C ILE A 165 -0.64 5.17 2.69
N ARG A 166 0.39 4.66 2.05
CA ARG A 166 0.85 5.15 0.75
C ARG A 166 1.27 3.99 -0.13
N ASP A 167 0.76 3.96 -1.35
CA ASP A 167 1.25 3.06 -2.39
C ASP A 167 1.75 3.86 -3.59
N GLU A 168 3.02 3.64 -3.95
CA GLU A 168 3.69 4.38 -5.01
C GLU A 168 4.26 3.41 -6.05
N VAL A 169 3.93 3.62 -7.32
CA VAL A 169 4.47 2.83 -8.43
C VAL A 169 5.26 3.72 -9.36
N SER A 170 6.55 3.39 -9.52
CA SER A 170 7.47 4.07 -10.43
C SER A 170 7.74 3.21 -11.66
N HIS A 171 7.27 3.67 -12.82
CA HIS A 171 7.60 3.10 -14.12
C HIS A 171 8.96 3.62 -14.57
N LEU A 172 9.99 2.78 -14.45
CA LEU A 172 11.38 3.16 -14.77
C LEU A 172 11.71 2.99 -16.26
N LYS A 173 11.05 2.02 -16.89
CA LYS A 173 11.25 1.62 -18.30
C LYS A 173 9.90 1.36 -18.97
N GLY A 174 9.93 1.38 -20.31
CA GLY A 174 8.74 1.33 -21.16
C GLY A 174 7.98 0.01 -21.12
N ASN A 175 6.81 0.02 -21.75
CA ASN A 175 5.91 -1.12 -21.87
C ASN A 175 5.53 -1.75 -20.52
N SER A 176 5.56 -0.94 -19.45
CA SER A 176 5.21 -1.38 -18.10
C SER A 176 3.77 -1.00 -17.76
N GLU A 177 3.05 -1.91 -17.10
CA GLU A 177 1.64 -1.76 -16.77
C GLU A 177 1.44 -1.81 -15.25
N SER A 178 0.66 -0.88 -14.71
CA SER A 178 0.24 -0.88 -13.31
C SER A 178 -1.26 -0.67 -13.15
N ASN A 179 -1.86 -1.40 -12.20
CA ASN A 179 -3.24 -1.23 -11.78
C ASN A 179 -3.33 -1.32 -10.25
N GLN A 180 -3.49 -0.18 -9.60
CA GLN A 180 -3.56 -0.02 -8.16
C GLN A 180 -5.00 0.23 -7.74
N LYS A 181 -5.54 -0.64 -6.88
CA LYS A 181 -6.84 -0.46 -6.24
C LYS A 181 -6.68 -0.48 -4.73
N LEU A 182 -6.98 0.65 -4.10
CA LEU A 182 -6.93 0.80 -2.65
C LEU A 182 -8.36 1.03 -2.15
N ASN A 183 -8.89 0.08 -1.40
CA ASN A 183 -10.21 0.15 -0.80
C ASN A 183 -10.05 0.14 0.71
N GLY A 184 -10.74 1.01 1.42
CA GLY A 184 -10.75 0.90 2.87
C GLY A 184 -11.91 1.57 3.57
N ALA A 185 -11.99 1.34 4.87
CA ALA A 185 -13.04 1.83 5.72
C ALA A 185 -12.48 2.39 7.04
N SER A 186 -13.19 3.37 7.60
CA SER A 186 -12.82 3.98 8.89
C SER A 186 -14.02 4.05 9.84
N ILE A 187 -13.82 3.63 11.09
CA ILE A 187 -14.83 3.57 12.15
C ILE A 187 -14.28 4.00 13.54
N ASN A 188 -15.19 4.29 14.47
CA ASN A 188 -15.00 4.74 15.84
C ASN A 188 -13.98 5.88 15.97
N GLY A 189 -14.14 6.91 15.15
CA GLY A 189 -13.23 8.07 15.15
C GLY A 189 -11.88 7.82 14.48
N GLY A 190 -11.75 6.72 13.74
CA GLY A 190 -10.56 6.38 12.97
C GLY A 190 -10.22 7.45 11.92
N LYS A 191 -8.93 7.73 11.77
CA LYS A 191 -8.41 8.74 10.85
C LYS A 191 -7.33 8.13 9.98
N VAL A 192 -7.48 8.25 8.66
CA VAL A 192 -6.48 7.70 7.74
C VAL A 192 -6.19 8.67 6.61
N LEU A 193 -4.91 8.89 6.36
CA LEU A 193 -4.41 9.49 5.12
C LEU A 193 -3.97 8.33 4.22
N CYS A 194 -4.67 8.15 3.10
CA CYS A 194 -4.42 7.10 2.12
C CYS A 194 -4.12 7.72 0.76
N ASP A 195 -2.84 7.71 0.37
CA ASP A 195 -2.39 8.26 -0.89
C ASP A 195 -1.96 7.15 -1.85
N GLY A 196 -2.11 7.43 -3.14
CA GLY A 196 -1.59 6.60 -4.21
C GLY A 196 -0.81 7.47 -5.19
N VAL A 197 0.29 6.93 -5.72
CA VAL A 197 1.17 7.66 -6.64
C VAL A 197 1.50 6.78 -7.83
N ILE A 198 1.40 7.37 -9.01
CA ILE A 198 2.00 6.83 -10.24
C ILE A 198 3.07 7.82 -10.70
N ASN A 199 4.31 7.35 -10.81
CA ASN A 199 5.42 8.10 -11.38
C ASN A 199 5.85 7.43 -12.69
N ILE A 200 5.83 8.18 -13.79
CA ILE A 200 6.28 7.73 -15.11
C ILE A 200 7.58 8.44 -15.48
N LYS A 201 8.68 7.68 -15.56
CA LYS A 201 10.00 8.23 -15.88
C LYS A 201 10.15 8.55 -17.37
N PRO A 202 11.12 9.41 -17.74
CA PRO A 202 11.32 9.83 -19.14
C PRO A 202 11.53 8.67 -20.12
N HIS A 203 12.04 7.52 -19.67
CA HIS A 203 12.28 6.34 -20.52
C HIS A 203 11.16 5.28 -20.46
N ALA A 204 10.02 5.61 -19.85
CA ALA A 204 8.87 4.71 -19.70
C ALA A 204 7.82 4.90 -20.81
N GLU A 205 8.25 4.80 -22.06
CA GLU A 205 7.36 4.89 -23.22
C GLU A 205 6.39 3.70 -23.29
N ASN A 206 5.20 3.93 -23.83
CA ASN A 206 4.10 2.96 -23.94
C ASN A 206 3.65 2.34 -22.60
N SER A 207 4.01 2.95 -21.47
CA SER A 207 3.57 2.49 -20.16
C SER A 207 2.13 2.92 -19.87
N THR A 208 1.42 2.08 -19.11
CA THR A 208 0.05 2.37 -18.67
C THR A 208 -0.07 2.28 -17.16
N GLY A 209 -0.75 3.24 -16.54
CA GLY A 209 -0.95 3.24 -15.08
C GLY A 209 -2.36 3.62 -14.69
N HIS A 210 -3.00 2.80 -13.85
CA HIS A 210 -4.34 3.07 -13.34
C HIS A 210 -4.34 3.03 -11.82
N LEU A 211 -4.80 4.12 -11.19
CA LEU A 211 -4.94 4.23 -9.74
C LEU A 211 -6.39 4.50 -9.37
N ASN A 212 -6.96 3.67 -8.49
CA ASN A 212 -8.27 3.92 -7.89
C ASN A 212 -8.18 3.80 -6.38
N ILE A 213 -8.62 4.85 -5.69
CA ILE A 213 -8.74 4.89 -4.23
C ILE A 213 -10.21 5.02 -3.87
N SER A 214 -10.69 4.14 -2.99
CA SER A 214 -12.08 4.09 -2.57
C SER A 214 -12.15 4.01 -1.04
N GLY A 215 -12.69 5.05 -0.39
CA GLY A 215 -12.88 5.10 1.07
C GLY A 215 -14.34 5.05 1.51
N LEU A 216 -14.62 4.31 2.59
CA LEU A 216 -15.92 4.26 3.26
C LEU A 216 -15.83 4.76 4.72
N ILE A 217 -16.55 5.83 5.04
CA ILE A 217 -16.64 6.37 6.40
C ILE A 217 -17.89 5.79 7.07
N LEU A 218 -17.72 5.10 8.21
CA LEU A 218 -18.77 4.32 8.87
C LEU A 218 -19.49 5.06 10.00
N ASP A 219 -18.94 6.19 10.46
CA ASP A 219 -19.54 7.04 11.49
C ASP A 219 -19.23 8.53 11.26
N LYS A 220 -19.68 9.40 12.16
CA LYS A 220 -19.53 10.86 12.03
C LYS A 220 -18.14 11.39 12.44
N GLU A 221 -17.43 10.66 13.28
CA GLU A 221 -16.15 11.06 13.88
C GLU A 221 -14.97 10.67 12.99
N SER A 222 -15.11 9.59 12.25
CA SER A 222 -14.13 9.02 11.35
C SER A 222 -13.82 9.92 10.15
N LYS A 223 -12.57 9.89 9.69
CA LYS A 223 -12.07 10.67 8.56
C LYS A 223 -11.18 9.84 7.65
N ILE A 224 -11.32 10.08 6.35
CA ILE A 224 -10.41 9.58 5.32
C ILE A 224 -9.96 10.79 4.49
N TRP A 225 -8.66 10.95 4.32
CA TRP A 225 -8.07 11.90 3.38
C TRP A 225 -7.30 11.13 2.33
N SER A 226 -7.32 11.62 1.10
CA SER A 226 -6.62 11.01 -0.01
C SER A 226 -6.35 12.04 -1.09
N GLU A 227 -5.10 12.12 -1.53
CA GLU A 227 -4.68 12.90 -2.67
C GLU A 227 -3.93 11.98 -3.65
N PRO A 228 -4.60 11.44 -4.68
CA PRO A 228 -3.93 10.61 -5.66
C PRO A 228 -3.02 11.49 -6.54
N ILE A 229 -1.76 11.09 -6.70
CA ILE A 229 -0.74 11.86 -7.40
C ILE A 229 -0.34 11.16 -8.70
N LEU A 230 -0.21 11.94 -9.77
CA LEU A 230 0.29 11.48 -11.06
C LEU A 230 1.46 12.37 -11.50
N GLU A 231 2.66 11.82 -11.54
CA GLU A 231 3.88 12.48 -11.99
C GLU A 231 4.32 11.87 -13.32
N VAL A 232 4.10 12.58 -14.43
CA VAL A 232 4.34 12.04 -15.77
C VAL A 232 5.43 12.83 -16.47
N GLU A 233 6.58 12.19 -16.69
CA GLU A 233 7.74 12.77 -17.37
C GLU A 233 7.89 12.26 -18.83
N ASN A 234 6.92 11.51 -19.35
CA ASN A 234 6.91 10.98 -20.72
C ASN A 234 5.54 11.18 -21.39
N ASN A 235 5.54 11.58 -22.66
CA ASN A 235 4.32 11.92 -23.41
C ASN A 235 3.62 10.72 -24.09
N ILE A 236 4.29 9.56 -24.21
CA ILE A 236 3.80 8.38 -24.91
C ILE A 236 3.29 7.37 -23.88
N VAL A 237 2.28 7.75 -23.11
CA VAL A 237 1.80 6.97 -21.96
C VAL A 237 0.28 7.10 -21.82
N SER A 238 -0.33 6.16 -21.10
CA SER A 238 -1.75 6.26 -20.73
C SER A 238 -1.92 6.06 -19.23
N CYS A 239 -2.18 7.14 -18.52
CA CYS A 239 -2.34 7.11 -17.07
C CYS A 239 -3.67 7.72 -16.64
N SER A 240 -4.27 7.14 -15.60
CA SER A 240 -5.47 7.68 -14.97
C SER A 240 -5.43 7.43 -13.47
N HIS A 241 -5.99 8.36 -12.70
CA HIS A 241 -6.21 8.19 -11.28
C HIS A 241 -7.63 8.62 -10.92
N GLY A 242 -8.19 8.05 -9.85
CA GLY A 242 -9.49 8.43 -9.33
C GLY A 242 -9.56 8.14 -7.84
N CYS A 243 -10.26 9.01 -7.11
CA CYS A 243 -10.52 8.84 -5.70
C CYS A 243 -12.00 9.09 -5.40
N SER A 244 -12.62 8.20 -4.63
CA SER A 244 -13.99 8.36 -4.14
C SER A 244 -14.05 8.04 -2.65
N ILE A 245 -14.51 8.99 -1.86
CA ILE A 245 -14.75 8.81 -0.42
C ILE A 245 -16.26 8.96 -0.19
N SER A 246 -16.86 7.96 0.45
CA SER A 246 -18.30 7.86 0.61
C SER A 246 -18.69 7.47 2.04
N GLN A 247 -19.97 7.62 2.35
CA GLN A 247 -20.60 7.13 3.56
C GLN A 247 -21.65 6.08 3.17
N ILE A 248 -22.08 5.26 4.13
CA ILE A 248 -23.24 4.41 3.94
C ILE A 248 -24.45 5.31 3.66
N SER A 249 -25.18 5.02 2.57
CA SER A 249 -26.39 5.76 2.23
C SER A 249 -27.46 5.56 3.30
N ASP A 250 -27.97 6.67 3.85
CA ASP A 250 -29.06 6.66 4.83
C ASP A 250 -30.32 5.95 4.29
N ASP A 251 -30.62 6.11 3.00
CA ASP A 251 -31.77 5.45 2.36
C ASP A 251 -31.59 3.93 2.28
N ILE A 252 -30.38 3.46 1.91
CA ILE A 252 -30.06 2.03 1.88
C ILE A 252 -30.11 1.45 3.29
N ALA A 253 -29.52 2.15 4.26
CA ALA A 253 -29.52 1.74 5.65
C ALA A 253 -30.95 1.67 6.20
N PHE A 254 -31.76 2.70 5.98
CA PHE A 254 -33.17 2.73 6.37
C PHE A 254 -33.97 1.60 5.72
N TYR A 255 -33.77 1.35 4.42
CA TYR A 255 -34.43 0.26 3.72
C TYR A 255 -34.09 -1.10 4.32
N MET A 256 -32.81 -1.40 4.55
CA MET A 256 -32.39 -2.66 5.16
C MET A 256 -32.94 -2.80 6.60
N MET A 257 -32.88 -1.74 7.40
CA MET A 257 -33.42 -1.73 8.75
C MET A 257 -34.94 -1.94 8.79
N SER A 258 -35.68 -1.40 7.81
CA SER A 258 -37.12 -1.63 7.68
C SER A 258 -37.49 -3.10 7.44
N ARG A 259 -36.52 -3.92 6.99
CA ARG A 259 -36.67 -5.38 6.81
C ARG A 259 -36.20 -6.19 8.02
N GLY A 260 -35.93 -5.54 9.15
CA GLY A 260 -35.54 -6.18 10.40
C GLY A 260 -34.05 -6.48 10.53
N ILE A 261 -33.21 -5.94 9.64
CA ILE A 261 -31.74 -6.03 9.74
C ILE A 261 -31.26 -4.97 10.72
N SER A 262 -30.46 -5.33 11.73
CA SER A 262 -29.94 -4.35 12.68
C SER A 262 -28.96 -3.39 11.99
N LYS A 263 -28.72 -2.21 12.58
CA LYS A 263 -27.78 -1.25 12.02
C LYS A 263 -26.36 -1.83 11.90
N GLU A 264 -25.96 -2.62 12.90
CA GLU A 264 -24.68 -3.32 12.97
C GLU A 264 -24.57 -4.32 11.82
N GLN A 265 -25.63 -5.10 11.57
CA GLN A 265 -25.69 -6.03 10.44
C GLN A 265 -25.63 -5.33 9.08
N VAL A 266 -26.25 -4.14 8.95
CA VAL A 266 -26.13 -3.33 7.73
C VAL A 266 -24.67 -2.93 7.48
N ILE A 267 -24.00 -2.43 8.51
CA ILE A 267 -22.58 -2.05 8.44
C ILE A 267 -21.74 -3.27 8.04
N GLU A 268 -21.93 -4.43 8.70
CA GLU A 268 -21.22 -5.67 8.39
C GLU A 268 -21.39 -6.07 6.92
N LEU A 269 -22.62 -6.07 6.40
CA LEU A 269 -22.91 -6.43 5.01
C LEU A 269 -22.26 -5.48 3.99
N VAL A 270 -22.34 -4.17 4.25
CA VAL A 270 -21.73 -3.16 3.36
C VAL A 270 -20.21 -3.33 3.37
N VAL A 271 -19.60 -3.49 4.54
CA VAL A 271 -18.16 -3.65 4.69
C VAL A 271 -17.67 -4.94 4.01
N GLN A 272 -18.39 -6.06 4.17
CA GLN A 272 -18.07 -7.32 3.49
C GLN A 272 -18.05 -7.17 1.96
N GLY A 273 -19.08 -6.53 1.38
CA GLY A 273 -19.11 -6.26 -0.06
C GLY A 273 -17.99 -5.32 -0.51
N TYR A 274 -17.65 -4.33 0.32
CA TYR A 274 -16.60 -3.36 0.02
C TYR A 274 -15.20 -3.98 -0.05
N PHE A 275 -14.93 -4.99 0.79
CA PHE A 275 -13.63 -5.67 0.85
C PHE A 275 -13.53 -6.93 -0.04
N GLU A 276 -14.59 -7.33 -0.75
CA GLU A 276 -14.56 -8.48 -1.67
C GLU A 276 -13.47 -8.34 -2.73
N LEU A 277 -13.33 -7.15 -3.31
CA LEU A 277 -12.34 -6.86 -4.34
C LEU A 277 -10.90 -7.00 -3.81
N PRO A 278 -10.50 -6.32 -2.71
CA PRO A 278 -9.22 -6.58 -2.06
C PRO A 278 -8.99 -8.07 -1.73
N LEU A 279 -9.99 -8.76 -1.17
CA LEU A 279 -9.88 -10.18 -0.78
C LEU A 279 -9.59 -11.12 -1.96
N SER A 280 -9.91 -10.71 -3.19
CA SER A 280 -9.75 -11.55 -4.38
C SER A 280 -8.29 -11.92 -4.70
N LEU A 281 -7.30 -11.11 -4.28
CA LEU A 281 -5.87 -11.42 -4.47
C LEU A 281 -5.20 -12.07 -3.26
N VAL A 282 -5.88 -12.11 -2.11
CA VAL A 282 -5.44 -12.92 -0.97
C VAL A 282 -5.70 -14.39 -1.31
N LYS A 283 -4.66 -15.18 -1.55
CA LYS A 283 -4.84 -16.62 -1.91
C LYS A 283 -4.90 -17.55 -0.71
N SER A 284 -4.30 -17.15 0.40
CA SER A 284 -4.25 -17.99 1.60
C SER A 284 -5.59 -18.00 2.32
N ASN A 285 -6.20 -19.18 2.46
CA ASN A 285 -7.43 -19.34 3.22
C ASN A 285 -7.28 -18.93 4.68
N THR A 286 -6.11 -19.19 5.28
CA THR A 286 -5.79 -18.77 6.65
C THR A 286 -5.84 -17.25 6.78
N GLN A 287 -5.22 -16.53 5.85
CA GLN A 287 -5.22 -15.06 5.81
C GLN A 287 -6.63 -14.51 5.58
N LYS A 288 -7.42 -15.11 4.68
CA LYS A 288 -8.83 -14.71 4.49
C LYS A 288 -9.65 -14.87 5.76
N GLN A 289 -9.54 -16.00 6.43
CA GLN A 289 -10.25 -16.25 7.69
C GLN A 289 -9.83 -15.27 8.79
N GLU A 290 -8.54 -14.91 8.85
CA GLU A 290 -8.04 -13.90 9.78
C GLU A 290 -8.66 -12.52 9.50
N ILE A 291 -8.68 -12.10 8.23
CA ILE A 291 -9.29 -10.83 7.81
C ILE A 291 -10.79 -10.82 8.12
N GLU A 292 -11.52 -11.85 7.71
CA GLU A 292 -12.96 -11.95 7.95
C GLU A 292 -13.30 -11.94 9.44
N LYS A 293 -12.50 -12.65 10.26
CA LYS A 293 -12.67 -12.65 11.72
C LYS A 293 -12.39 -11.27 12.31
N TYR A 294 -11.36 -10.57 11.85
CA TYR A 294 -11.03 -9.22 12.31
C TYR A 294 -12.16 -8.25 11.97
N LEU A 295 -12.61 -8.23 10.72
CA LEU A 295 -13.71 -7.37 10.28
C LEU A 295 -15.00 -7.63 11.04
N LYS A 296 -15.30 -8.87 11.45
CA LYS A 296 -16.48 -9.18 12.28
C LYS A 296 -16.37 -8.75 13.73
N PHE A 297 -15.15 -8.64 14.27
CA PHE A 297 -14.94 -8.33 15.69
C PHE A 297 -14.89 -6.81 15.93
N GLU A 298 -14.42 -6.06 14.94
CA GLU A 298 -14.22 -4.62 15.03
C GLU A 298 -15.43 -3.80 14.54
N LEU A 299 -16.46 -4.46 14.02
CA LEU A 299 -17.76 -3.88 13.61
C LEU A 299 -18.85 -4.21 14.63
#